data_AF-A0A257MCV3-F1
#
_entry.id   AF-A0A257MCV3-F1
#
_cell.length_a   1.000
_cell.length_b   1.000
_cell.length_c   1.000
_cell.angle_alpha   90.00
_cell.angle_beta   90.00
_cell.angle_gamma   90.00
#
_symmetry.space_group_name_H-M   'P 1'
#
loop_
_entity.id
_entity.type
_entity.pdbx_description
1 polymer ?
#
loop_
_entity_poly.entity_id
_entity_poly.type
_entity_poly.pdbx_seq_one_letter_code
_entity_poly.pdbx_strand_id
1 'polypeptide(L)'
;GASWQMCQVHFSRAVMNNIPNRDKETVAEKLRRGFENPEKMKELAEDLRQEKHSKSADTIDRFSQDIWNHRAFPEEHWKKIRTTNGLERINKELKRRSRVVGAFPNDASLLRLDGAILMDINEEWLTCWGVNESGYGAGNLQKTWHATAKDHRIL
;
A
#
# COMPACT_ATOMS: atom_id res chain seq x y z
N GLY A 1 21.58 -3.96 9.59
CA GLY A 1 20.28 -4.20 10.27
C GLY A 1 19.17 -3.58 9.43
N ALA A 2 17.93 -4.04 9.58
CA ALA A 2 16.79 -3.47 8.87
C ALA A 2 16.18 -2.31 9.69
N SER A 3 15.80 -1.21 9.04
CA SER A 3 15.09 -0.08 9.67
C SER A 3 13.57 -0.32 9.64
N TRP A 4 12.88 -0.06 10.75
CA TRP A 4 11.41 -0.15 10.81
C TRP A 4 10.78 1.05 10.08
N GLN A 5 9.81 0.85 9.18
CA GLN A 5 9.20 1.97 8.45
C GLN A 5 7.73 2.12 8.82
N MET A 6 7.33 3.35 9.14
CA MET A 6 5.92 3.69 9.33
C MET A 6 5.29 4.13 8.00
N CYS A 7 4.23 3.43 7.59
CA CYS A 7 3.42 3.79 6.41
C CYS A 7 2.80 5.19 6.57
N GLN A 8 3.01 6.07 5.59
CA GLN A 8 2.52 7.46 5.64
C GLN A 8 0.99 7.55 5.71
N VAL A 9 0.27 6.62 5.08
CA VAL A 9 -1.21 6.57 5.13
C VAL A 9 -1.69 6.27 6.54
N HIS A 10 -1.10 5.26 7.19
CA HIS A 10 -1.46 4.89 8.56
C HIS A 10 -1.04 5.95 9.57
N PHE A 11 0.14 6.55 9.39
CA PHE A 11 0.57 7.70 10.18
C PHE A 11 -0.43 8.86 10.07
N SER A 12 -0.81 9.24 8.84
CA SER A 12 -1.78 10.32 8.60
C SER A 12 -3.12 10.01 9.27
N ARG A 13 -3.64 8.79 9.13
CA ARG A 13 -4.88 8.37 9.80
C ARG A 13 -4.77 8.44 11.33
N ALA A 14 -3.65 8.00 11.89
CA ALA A 14 -3.42 8.03 13.34
C ALA A 14 -3.40 9.46 13.89
N VAL A 15 -2.68 10.37 13.23
CA VAL A 15 -2.65 11.79 13.59
C VAL A 15 -4.05 12.42 13.49
N MET A 16 -4.77 12.12 12.40
CA MET A 16 -6.07 12.73 12.10
C MET A 16 -7.23 12.18 12.93
N ASN A 17 -7.06 11.03 13.60
CA ASN A 17 -8.13 10.38 14.36
C ASN A 17 -8.60 11.21 15.56
N ASN A 18 -7.73 12.02 16.16
CA ASN A 18 -8.04 12.86 17.32
C ASN A 18 -8.31 14.33 16.97
N ILE A 19 -8.38 14.67 15.67
CA ILE A 19 -8.57 16.04 15.19
C ILE A 19 -10.05 16.28 14.84
N PRO A 20 -10.69 17.36 15.32
CA PRO A 20 -12.05 17.74 14.92
C PRO A 20 -12.15 18.02 13.41
N ASN A 21 -13.30 17.73 12.80
CA ASN A 21 -13.47 17.87 11.34
C ASN A 21 -13.15 19.27 10.79
N ARG A 22 -13.40 20.33 11.58
CA ARG A 22 -13.12 21.72 11.19
C ARG A 22 -11.63 22.00 10.94
N ASP A 23 -10.74 21.33 11.68
CA ASP A 23 -9.29 21.59 11.66
C ASP A 23 -8.56 20.59 10.73
N LYS A 24 -9.25 19.53 10.28
CA LYS A 24 -8.68 18.45 9.47
C LYS A 24 -8.05 18.94 8.17
N GLU A 25 -8.68 19.89 7.48
CA GLU A 25 -8.16 20.36 6.19
C GLU A 25 -6.80 21.06 6.38
N THR A 26 -6.71 21.95 7.36
CA THR A 26 -5.48 22.67 7.72
C THR A 26 -4.38 21.70 8.18
N VAL A 27 -4.71 20.75 9.07
CA VAL A 27 -3.75 19.75 9.55
C VAL A 27 -3.29 18.83 8.43
N ALA A 28 -4.17 18.43 7.51
CA ALA A 28 -3.80 17.60 6.37
C ALA A 28 -2.80 18.32 5.45
N GLU A 29 -2.96 19.62 5.24
CA GLU A 29 -2.02 20.40 4.44
C GLU A 29 -0.66 20.54 5.13
N LYS A 30 -0.64 20.85 6.44
CA LYS A 30 0.60 20.87 7.22
C LYS A 30 1.30 19.50 7.22
N LEU A 31 0.54 18.40 7.29
CA LEU A 31 1.08 17.03 7.20
C LEU A 31 1.74 16.76 5.84
N ARG A 32 1.14 17.19 4.73
CA ARG A 32 1.74 17.06 3.38
C ARG A 32 3.10 17.74 3.32
N ARG A 33 3.19 18.98 3.80
CA ARG A 33 4.45 19.73 3.90
C ARG A 33 5.46 19.06 4.83
N GLY A 34 4.98 18.50 5.94
CA GLY A 34 5.80 17.73 6.88
C GLY A 34 6.43 16.50 6.23
N PHE A 35 5.74 15.78 5.35
CA PHE A 35 6.33 14.61 4.68
C PHE A 35 7.53 14.96 3.79
N GLU A 36 7.61 16.18 3.28
CA GLU A 36 8.74 16.66 2.49
C GLU A 36 9.86 17.20 3.38
N ASN A 37 9.51 17.95 4.42
CA ASN A 37 10.46 18.62 5.31
C ASN A 37 10.27 18.22 6.80
N PRO A 38 11.27 17.54 7.42
CA PRO A 38 11.21 17.16 8.82
C PRO A 38 10.98 18.32 9.81
N GLU A 39 11.52 19.51 9.53
CA GLU A 39 11.29 20.68 10.39
C GLU A 39 9.83 21.14 10.36
N LYS A 40 9.17 21.03 9.20
CA LYS A 40 7.72 21.31 9.10
C LYS A 40 6.87 20.30 9.86
N MET A 41 7.35 19.05 9.99
CA MET A 41 6.67 18.06 10.83
C MET A 41 6.78 18.40 12.32
N LYS A 42 7.93 18.92 12.77
CA LYS A 42 8.11 19.39 14.15
C LYS A 42 7.27 20.64 14.43
N GLU A 43 7.27 21.62 13.53
CA GLU A 43 6.39 22.80 13.63
C GLU A 43 4.93 22.39 13.78
N LEU A 44 4.46 21.41 13.00
CA LEU A 44 3.10 20.87 13.14
C LEU A 44 2.86 20.25 14.53
N ALA A 45 3.82 19.50 15.07
CA ALA A 45 3.67 18.92 16.41
C ALA A 45 3.51 20.02 17.46
N GLU A 46 4.29 21.10 17.39
CA GLU A 46 4.16 22.25 18.30
C GLU A 46 2.80 22.95 18.16
N ASP A 47 2.37 23.23 16.92
CA ASP A 47 1.07 23.85 16.64
C ASP A 47 -0.07 23.03 17.25
N LEU A 48 -0.04 21.70 17.05
CA LEU A 48 -1.03 20.79 17.62
C LEU A 48 -1.02 20.81 19.15
N ARG A 49 0.13 20.98 19.81
CA ARG A 49 0.17 21.13 21.27
C ARG A 49 -0.49 22.43 21.71
N GLN A 50 -0.23 23.54 21.01
CA GLN A 50 -0.84 24.84 21.30
C GLN A 50 -2.37 24.81 21.12
N GLU A 51 -2.84 24.09 20.09
CA GLU A 51 -4.27 23.90 19.79
C GLU A 51 -4.96 22.85 20.70
N LYS A 52 -4.27 22.32 21.72
CA LYS A 52 -4.75 21.28 22.65
C LYS A 52 -5.04 19.92 22.00
N HIS A 53 -4.38 19.62 20.89
CA HIS A 53 -4.38 18.31 20.22
C HIS A 53 -3.17 17.45 20.62
N SER A 54 -2.90 17.34 21.93
CA SER A 54 -1.70 16.68 22.46
C SER A 54 -1.52 15.24 21.97
N LYS A 55 -2.59 14.43 21.91
CA LYS A 55 -2.53 13.05 21.41
C LYS A 55 -1.98 12.94 19.98
N SER A 56 -2.32 13.90 19.12
CA SER A 56 -1.86 13.93 17.74
C SER A 56 -0.40 14.39 17.66
N ALA A 57 0.00 15.37 18.48
CA ALA A 57 1.39 15.77 18.63
C ALA A 57 2.28 14.61 19.12
N ASP A 58 1.86 13.91 20.17
CA ASP A 58 2.59 12.74 20.72
C ASP A 58 2.76 11.63 19.67
N THR A 59 1.77 11.46 18.81
CA THR A 59 1.83 10.50 17.69
C THR A 59 2.89 10.92 16.67
N ILE A 60 2.98 12.22 16.36
CA ILE A 60 4.02 12.75 15.47
C ILE A 60 5.40 12.54 16.07
N ASP A 61 5.62 12.92 17.33
CA ASP A 61 6.92 12.78 17.98
C ASP A 61 7.39 11.33 18.00
N ARG A 62 6.49 10.42 18.35
CA ARG A 62 6.81 8.99 18.48
C ARG A 62 7.22 8.33 17.18
N PHE A 63 6.57 8.67 16.06
CA PHE A 63 6.70 7.92 14.81
C PHE A 63 7.33 8.71 13.67
N SER A 64 7.57 10.02 13.83
CA SER A 64 8.06 10.88 12.74
C SER A 64 9.34 10.34 12.10
N GLN A 65 10.30 9.87 12.88
CA GLN A 65 11.56 9.36 12.32
C GLN A 65 11.36 8.16 11.38
N ASP A 66 10.37 7.31 11.65
CA ASP A 66 10.13 6.09 10.89
C ASP A 66 9.41 6.33 9.55
N ILE A 67 8.83 7.52 9.33
CA ILE A 67 8.08 7.81 8.10
C ILE A 67 9.00 8.07 6.89
N TRP A 68 10.27 8.40 7.13
CA TRP A 68 11.24 8.75 6.09
C TRP A 68 12.25 7.65 5.75
N ASN A 69 12.17 6.48 6.39
CA ASN A 69 13.11 5.37 6.14
C ASN A 69 13.09 4.88 4.67
N HIS A 70 11.99 5.12 3.95
CA HIS A 70 11.91 4.87 2.50
C HIS A 70 12.88 5.71 1.65
N ARG A 71 13.40 6.83 2.19
CA ARG A 71 14.36 7.69 1.48
C ARG A 71 15.76 7.08 1.34
N ALA A 72 16.02 5.95 2.00
CA ALA A 72 17.24 5.16 1.78
C ALA A 72 17.26 4.44 0.42
N PHE A 73 16.12 4.36 -0.28
CA PHE A 73 15.97 3.76 -1.61
C PHE A 73 16.01 4.84 -2.71
N PRO A 74 16.21 4.48 -3.99
CA PRO A 74 16.07 5.42 -5.11
C PRO A 74 14.71 6.12 -5.16
N GLU A 75 14.68 7.39 -5.57
CA GLU A 75 13.46 8.24 -5.58
C GLU A 75 12.31 7.64 -6.40
N GLU A 76 12.64 6.97 -7.50
CA GLU A 76 11.70 6.26 -8.37
C GLU A 76 10.86 5.20 -7.61
N HIS A 77 11.35 4.69 -6.48
CA HIS A 77 10.65 3.70 -5.68
C HIS A 77 9.86 4.30 -4.51
N TRP A 78 10.11 5.56 -4.14
CA TRP A 78 9.52 6.17 -2.94
C TRP A 78 8.00 6.13 -2.94
N LYS A 79 7.37 6.42 -4.09
CA LYS A 79 5.90 6.42 -4.20
C LYS A 79 5.30 5.06 -3.87
N LYS A 80 5.99 3.96 -4.20
CA LYS A 80 5.56 2.59 -3.91
C LYS A 80 5.86 2.23 -2.44
N ILE A 81 7.04 2.58 -1.94
CA ILE A 81 7.52 2.16 -0.61
C ILE A 81 6.87 2.95 0.53
N ARG A 82 6.58 4.25 0.36
CA ARG A 82 6.06 5.11 1.45
C ARG A 82 4.66 4.72 1.95
N THR A 83 3.97 3.81 1.26
CA THR A 83 2.63 3.32 1.62
C THR A 83 2.54 1.80 1.58
N THR A 84 1.54 1.23 2.25
CA THR A 84 1.24 -0.21 2.25
C THR A 84 0.17 -0.60 1.22
N ASN A 85 -0.21 0.30 0.31
CA ASN A 85 -1.32 0.10 -0.62
C ASN A 85 -1.17 -1.14 -1.50
N GLY A 86 0.03 -1.42 -2.01
CA GLY A 86 0.31 -2.60 -2.82
C GLY A 86 0.10 -3.90 -2.04
N LEU A 87 0.65 -3.96 -0.83
CA LEU A 87 0.49 -5.10 0.07
C LEU A 87 -0.97 -5.30 0.48
N GLU A 88 -1.67 -4.22 0.82
CA GLU A 88 -3.11 -4.26 1.16
C GLU A 88 -3.96 -4.78 -0.01
N ARG A 89 -3.63 -4.39 -1.25
CA ARG A 89 -4.30 -4.89 -2.45
C ARG A 89 -4.10 -6.40 -2.62
N ILE A 90 -2.86 -6.89 -2.48
CA ILE A 90 -2.55 -8.32 -2.57
C ILE A 90 -3.29 -9.09 -1.47
N ASN A 91 -3.22 -8.61 -0.23
CA ASN A 91 -3.90 -9.24 0.90
C ASN A 91 -5.43 -9.29 0.71
N LYS A 92 -6.01 -8.23 0.15
CA LYS A 92 -7.44 -8.21 -0.19
C LYS A 92 -7.78 -9.26 -1.24
N GLU A 93 -6.91 -9.45 -2.23
CA GLU A 93 -7.13 -10.41 -3.30
C GLU A 93 -6.99 -11.86 -2.82
N LEU A 94 -5.97 -12.15 -2.01
CA LEU A 94 -5.81 -13.43 -1.33
C LEU A 94 -7.07 -13.78 -0.51
N LYS A 95 -7.55 -12.84 0.32
CA LYS A 95 -8.78 -13.02 1.09
C LYS A 95 -10.00 -13.23 0.20
N ARG A 96 -10.13 -12.49 -0.91
CA ARG A 96 -11.28 -12.59 -1.82
C ARG A 96 -11.34 -13.95 -2.50
N ARG A 97 -10.22 -14.44 -3.04
CA ARG A 97 -10.14 -15.70 -3.79
C ARG A 97 -10.17 -16.93 -2.88
N SER A 98 -9.58 -16.87 -1.68
CA SER A 98 -9.67 -17.94 -0.68
C SER A 98 -11.07 -18.09 -0.07
N ARG A 99 -11.87 -17.01 0.01
CA ARG A 99 -13.21 -17.02 0.63
C ARG A 99 -14.17 -18.07 0.03
N VAL A 100 -14.02 -18.44 -1.24
CA VAL A 100 -14.89 -19.43 -1.91
C VAL A 100 -14.68 -20.84 -1.36
N VAL A 101 -13.50 -21.15 -0.82
CA VAL A 101 -13.18 -22.48 -0.29
C VAL A 101 -13.83 -22.73 1.08
N GLY A 102 -14.13 -21.68 1.84
CA GLY A 102 -14.76 -21.76 3.16
C GLY A 102 -13.81 -22.26 4.25
N ALA A 103 -13.43 -23.55 4.20
CA ALA A 103 -12.51 -24.18 5.14
C ALA A 103 -11.50 -25.07 4.41
N PHE A 104 -10.22 -24.96 4.79
CA PHE A 104 -9.15 -25.76 4.22
C PHE A 104 -8.91 -27.04 5.05
N PRO A 105 -8.67 -28.19 4.40
CA PRO A 105 -8.39 -29.45 5.10
C PRO A 105 -7.03 -29.46 5.81
N ASN A 106 -6.07 -28.64 5.38
CA ASN A 106 -4.75 -28.44 6.02
C ASN A 106 -4.05 -27.19 5.48
N ASP A 107 -3.01 -26.73 6.18
CA ASP A 107 -2.22 -25.55 5.78
C ASP A 107 -1.58 -25.70 4.40
N ALA A 108 -1.15 -26.91 4.02
CA ALA A 108 -0.54 -27.14 2.71
C ALA A 108 -1.53 -26.87 1.57
N SER A 109 -2.83 -27.15 1.76
CA SER A 109 -3.86 -26.84 0.77
C SER A 109 -4.13 -25.35 0.62
N LEU A 110 -4.06 -24.59 1.73
CA LEU A 110 -4.12 -23.12 1.71
C LEU A 110 -2.91 -22.54 0.97
N LEU A 111 -1.70 -22.98 1.33
CA LEU A 111 -0.46 -22.50 0.71
C LEU A 111 -0.41 -22.75 -0.81
N ARG A 112 -0.96 -23.87 -1.28
CA ARG A 112 -1.07 -24.14 -2.73
C ARG A 112 -1.98 -23.14 -3.42
N LEU A 113 -3.14 -22.81 -2.82
CA LEU A 113 -4.05 -21.83 -3.39
C LEU A 113 -3.43 -20.42 -3.36
N ASP A 114 -2.91 -20.00 -2.21
CA ASP A 114 -2.28 -18.68 -2.07
C ASP A 114 -1.10 -18.53 -3.02
N GLY A 115 -0.27 -19.58 -3.16
CA GLY A 115 0.81 -19.62 -4.14
C GLY A 115 0.32 -19.48 -5.58
N ALA A 116 -0.74 -20.19 -5.96
CA ALA A 116 -1.36 -20.05 -7.28
C ALA A 116 -1.86 -18.62 -7.54
N ILE A 117 -2.55 -18.02 -6.55
CA ILE A 117 -3.04 -16.63 -6.66
C ILE A 117 -1.87 -15.64 -6.82
N LEU A 118 -0.79 -15.82 -6.07
CA LEU A 118 0.39 -14.95 -6.17
C LEU A 118 1.10 -15.08 -7.51
N MET A 119 1.16 -16.30 -8.07
CA MET A 119 1.69 -16.53 -9.42
C MET A 119 0.84 -15.82 -10.47
N ASP A 120 -0.48 -15.93 -10.41
CA ASP A 120 -1.40 -15.21 -11.31
C ASP A 120 -1.18 -13.68 -11.24
N ILE A 121 -1.10 -13.13 -10.02
CA ILE A 121 -0.87 -11.68 -9.82
C ILE A 121 0.48 -11.27 -10.42
N ASN A 122 1.51 -12.09 -10.26
CA ASN A 122 2.83 -11.81 -10.81
C ASN A 122 2.81 -11.83 -12.35
N GLU A 123 2.10 -12.78 -12.97
CA GLU A 123 1.92 -12.83 -14.42
C GLU A 123 1.16 -11.62 -14.96
N GLU A 124 0.08 -11.20 -14.28
CA GLU A 124 -0.64 -9.96 -14.59
C GLU A 124 0.28 -8.73 -14.54
N TRP A 125 1.20 -8.67 -13.57
CA TRP A 125 2.14 -7.56 -13.48
C TRP A 125 3.18 -7.57 -14.60
N LEU A 126 3.74 -8.73 -14.92
CA LEU A 126 4.70 -8.86 -16.03
C LEU A 126 4.06 -8.48 -17.37
N THR A 127 2.81 -8.87 -17.59
CA THR A 127 2.09 -8.56 -18.84
C THR A 127 1.59 -7.12 -18.92
N CYS A 128 1.12 -6.53 -17.82
CA CYS A 128 0.69 -5.12 -17.80
C CYS A 128 1.84 -4.10 -17.72
N TRP A 129 3.01 -4.49 -17.20
CA TRP A 129 4.17 -3.59 -17.06
C TRP A 129 5.28 -3.86 -18.09
N GLY A 130 5.38 -5.07 -18.64
CA GLY A 130 6.40 -5.50 -19.59
C GLY A 130 6.22 -5.01 -21.04
N VAL A 131 5.21 -4.18 -21.33
CA VAL A 131 4.98 -3.60 -22.67
C VAL A 131 5.37 -2.10 -22.73
N ASN A 132 5.82 -1.50 -21.62
CA ASN A 132 6.07 -0.06 -21.55
C ASN A 132 7.56 0.36 -21.60
N GLU A 133 8.48 -0.52 -22.00
CA GLU A 133 9.89 -0.13 -22.28
C GLU A 133 10.21 0.03 -23.77
N SER A 134 9.34 -0.43 -24.68
CA SER A 134 9.47 -0.15 -26.11
C SER A 134 8.40 0.83 -26.53
N GLY A 135 8.75 2.12 -26.62
CA GLY A 135 7.84 3.18 -27.05
C GLY A 135 7.22 2.89 -28.43
N TYR A 136 6.00 2.37 -28.45
CA TYR A 136 5.04 2.44 -29.55
C TYR A 136 3.63 2.52 -28.96
N GLY A 137 2.94 3.61 -29.29
CA GLY A 137 1.58 3.85 -28.83
C GLY A 137 0.52 3.08 -29.62
N ALA A 138 -0.69 3.15 -29.04
CA ALA A 138 -2.01 2.89 -29.61
C ALA A 138 -2.51 1.43 -29.64
N GLY A 139 -3.70 1.25 -29.06
CA GLY A 139 -4.70 0.34 -29.59
C GLY A 139 -5.40 -0.53 -28.55
N ASN A 140 -6.68 -0.22 -28.30
CA ASN A 140 -7.66 -1.17 -27.78
C ASN A 140 -7.49 -2.55 -28.44
N LEU A 141 -7.37 -3.61 -27.64
CA LEU A 141 -7.82 -4.94 -28.04
C LEU A 141 -8.59 -5.60 -26.90
N GLN A 142 -9.92 -5.45 -26.99
CA GLN A 142 -10.87 -6.43 -26.50
C GLN A 142 -10.47 -7.84 -26.99
N LYS A 143 -10.61 -8.81 -26.08
CA LYS A 143 -10.94 -10.22 -26.34
C LYS A 143 -9.94 -11.02 -27.21
N THR A 144 -9.22 -11.92 -26.56
CA THR A 144 -9.06 -13.31 -27.04
C THR A 144 -8.94 -14.26 -25.84
N TRP A 145 -10.10 -14.60 -25.26
CA TRP A 145 -10.26 -15.88 -24.58
C TRP A 145 -10.31 -16.97 -25.65
N HIS A 146 -9.18 -17.57 -26.02
CA HIS A 146 -9.14 -18.78 -26.83
C HIS A 146 -8.21 -19.81 -26.19
N ALA A 147 -8.86 -20.79 -25.55
CA ALA A 147 -8.55 -22.22 -25.65
C ALA A 147 -7.10 -22.67 -25.48
N THR A 148 -6.72 -23.08 -24.26
CA THR A 148 -6.03 -24.37 -24.06
C THR A 148 -6.25 -24.86 -22.63
N ALA A 149 -7.14 -25.84 -22.44
CA ALA A 149 -7.22 -26.80 -21.32
C ALA A 149 -8.68 -27.28 -21.17
N LYS A 150 -9.20 -27.93 -22.20
CA LYS A 150 -10.37 -28.81 -22.06
C LYS A 150 -10.16 -30.03 -22.94
N ASP A 151 -9.19 -30.83 -22.54
CA ASP A 151 -9.13 -32.25 -22.85
C ASP A 151 -8.49 -32.96 -21.67
N HIS A 152 -9.34 -33.40 -20.73
CA HIS A 152 -9.17 -34.64 -19.98
C HIS A 152 -10.57 -34.99 -19.45
N ARG A 153 -11.21 -35.85 -20.23
CA ARG A 153 -12.52 -36.45 -20.00
C ARG A 153 -12.34 -37.63 -19.03
N ILE A 154 -13.38 -37.85 -18.21
CA ILE A 154 -13.73 -39.10 -17.50
C ILE A 154 -12.95 -39.27 -16.18
N LEU A 155 -13.55 -39.24 -14.99
CA LEU A 155 -14.90 -39.69 -14.57
C LEU A 155 -15.85 -38.56 -14.13
#